data_AF-A0A413MMV3-F1
#
_entry.id   AF-A0A413MMV3-F1
#
_cell.length_a   1.000
_cell.length_b   1.000
_cell.length_c   1.000
_cell.angle_alpha   90.00
_cell.angle_beta   90.00
_cell.angle_gamma   90.00
#
_symmetry.space_group_name_H-M   'P 1'
#
loop_
_entity.id
_entity.type
_entity.pdbx_description
1 polymer ?
#
loop_
_entity_poly.entity_id
_entity_poly.type
_entity_poly.pdbx_seq_one_letter_code
_entity_poly.pdbx_strand_id
1 'polypeptide(L)'
;MKQEDKKYEEWLTEIKNRQPILENPEELTAAILNKITDNAPKKKKIRYLVGAWISGTAATLLLFLFINDACFPPSLSEAETQNGYVYQPNGTSFPLPENWEEMQLLEKSTYLSSQYTQHRKLRQTRILQIIKENQLR
;
A
#
# COMPACT_ATOMS: atom_id res chain seq x y z
N MET A 1 -29.98 36.25 56.34
CA MET A 1 -29.41 34.92 56.01
C MET A 1 -30.57 33.96 55.89
N LYS A 2 -30.72 33.29 54.75
CA LYS A 2 -31.96 32.58 54.42
C LYS A 2 -32.03 31.32 55.29
N GLN A 3 -33.23 30.96 55.75
CA GLN A 3 -33.44 29.81 56.65
C GLN A 3 -32.95 28.49 56.02
N GLU A 4 -32.92 28.43 54.69
CA GLU A 4 -32.39 27.34 53.89
C GLU A 4 -30.88 27.15 54.07
N ASP A 5 -30.11 28.25 54.20
CA ASP A 5 -28.66 28.21 54.41
C ASP A 5 -28.34 27.52 55.75
N LYS A 6 -29.13 27.81 56.80
CA LYS A 6 -28.95 27.19 58.12
C LYS A 6 -29.22 25.69 58.09
N LYS A 7 -30.28 25.27 57.38
CA LYS A 7 -30.63 23.86 57.23
C LYS A 7 -29.56 23.09 56.45
N TYR A 8 -28.94 23.74 55.46
CA TYR A 8 -27.84 23.17 54.70
C TYR A 8 -26.60 22.93 55.57
N GLU A 9 -26.23 23.90 56.40
CA GLU A 9 -25.10 23.76 57.34
C GLU A 9 -25.35 22.66 58.38
N GLU A 10 -26.55 22.60 58.96
CA GLU A 10 -26.94 21.52 59.89
C GLU A 10 -26.82 20.14 59.22
N TRP A 11 -27.31 20.00 57.99
CA TRP A 11 -27.22 18.76 57.23
C TRP A 11 -25.77 18.36 56.89
N LEU A 12 -24.90 19.32 56.55
CA LEU A 12 -23.47 19.06 56.34
C LEU A 12 -22.79 18.53 57.60
N THR A 13 -23.12 19.10 58.76
CA THR A 13 -22.55 18.66 60.05
C THR A 13 -23.03 17.27 60.45
N GLU A 14 -24.30 16.94 60.20
CA GLU A 14 -24.87 15.60 60.43
C GLU A 14 -24.17 14.55 59.55
N ILE A 15 -23.94 14.85 58.26
CA ILE A 15 -23.24 13.95 57.34
C ILE A 15 -21.79 13.72 57.75
N LYS A 16 -21.08 14.80 58.10
CA LYS A 16 -19.68 14.72 58.52
C LYS A 16 -19.51 13.90 59.81
N ASN A 17 -20.50 13.95 60.71
CA ASN A 17 -20.49 13.19 61.97
C ASN A 17 -20.96 11.75 61.82
N ARG A 18 -21.81 11.42 60.84
CA ARG A 18 -22.33 10.05 60.63
C ARG A 18 -21.53 9.22 59.66
N GLN A 19 -20.76 9.83 58.75
CA GLN A 19 -20.01 9.05 57.77
C GLN A 19 -18.95 8.20 58.49
N PRO A 20 -18.82 6.90 58.16
CA PRO A 20 -17.61 6.18 58.53
C PRO A 20 -16.44 6.96 57.93
N ILE A 21 -15.57 7.47 58.80
CA ILE A 21 -14.36 8.16 58.38
C ILE A 21 -13.55 7.11 57.64
N LEU A 22 -13.51 7.24 56.32
CA LEU A 22 -12.64 6.43 55.51
C LEU A 22 -11.22 6.81 55.92
N GLU A 23 -10.48 5.89 56.55
CA GLU A 23 -9.17 6.20 57.15
C GLU A 23 -8.14 6.69 56.11
N ASN A 24 -8.44 6.54 54.82
CA ASN A 24 -7.59 7.05 53.74
C ASN A 24 -8.38 7.31 52.43
N PRO A 25 -9.09 8.45 52.30
CA PRO A 25 -9.92 8.72 51.13
C PRO A 25 -9.10 8.95 49.86
N GLU A 26 -7.91 9.52 49.99
CA GLU A 26 -6.98 9.74 48.87
C GLU A 26 -6.45 8.42 48.31
N GLU A 27 -6.09 7.48 49.18
CA GLU A 27 -5.60 6.16 48.79
C GLU A 27 -6.69 5.34 48.09
N LEU A 28 -7.92 5.36 48.63
CA LEU A 28 -9.06 4.70 47.97
C LEU A 28 -9.33 5.33 46.59
N THR A 29 -9.29 6.66 46.50
CA THR A 29 -9.51 7.38 45.23
C THR A 29 -8.43 7.01 44.21
N ALA A 30 -7.16 6.97 44.62
CA ALA A 30 -6.05 6.56 43.77
C ALA A 30 -6.17 5.09 43.33
N ALA A 31 -6.55 4.19 44.23
CA ALA A 31 -6.75 2.77 43.94
C ALA A 31 -7.90 2.55 42.94
N ILE A 32 -9.01 3.27 43.10
CA ILE A 32 -10.15 3.23 42.16
C ILE A 32 -9.71 3.77 40.79
N LEU A 33 -9.03 4.92 40.75
CA LEU A 33 -8.60 5.54 39.49
C LEU A 33 -7.60 4.65 38.74
N ASN A 34 -6.64 4.06 39.45
CA ASN A 34 -5.69 3.11 38.86
C ASN A 34 -6.41 1.87 38.33
N LYS A 35 -7.35 1.30 39.09
CA LYS A 35 -8.16 0.15 38.64
C LYS A 35 -8.99 0.48 37.41
N ILE A 36 -9.58 1.67 37.31
CA ILE A 36 -10.32 2.11 36.12
C ILE A 36 -9.37 2.27 34.92
N THR A 37 -8.19 2.85 35.16
CA THR A 37 -7.17 3.08 34.13
C THR A 37 -6.55 1.77 33.63
N ASP A 38 -6.33 0.80 34.51
CA ASP A 38 -5.82 -0.53 34.18
C ASP A 38 -6.84 -1.36 33.38
N ASN A 39 -8.14 -1.17 33.66
CA ASN A 39 -9.24 -1.80 32.92
C ASN A 39 -9.61 -1.06 31.62
N ALA A 40 -9.06 0.14 31.39
CA ALA A 40 -9.25 0.82 30.12
C ALA A 40 -8.56 -0.02 29.02
N PRO A 41 -9.23 -0.25 27.88
CA PRO A 41 -8.63 -1.00 26.79
C PRO A 41 -7.34 -0.28 26.38
N LYS A 42 -6.20 -0.88 26.72
CA LYS A 42 -4.88 -0.38 26.30
C LYS A 42 -4.98 -0.19 24.80
N LYS A 43 -4.94 1.08 24.35
CA LYS A 43 -4.95 1.42 22.93
C LYS A 43 -3.73 0.75 22.31
N LYS A 44 -3.90 -0.49 21.83
CA LYS A 44 -2.92 -1.14 20.99
C LYS A 44 -2.77 -0.19 19.81
N LYS A 45 -1.60 0.44 19.65
CA LYS A 45 -1.28 1.21 18.44
C LYS A 45 -1.29 0.20 17.31
N ILE A 46 -2.45 -0.01 16.69
CA ILE A 46 -2.58 -0.99 15.64
C ILE A 46 -1.80 -0.44 14.46
N ARG A 47 -0.75 -1.16 14.08
CA ARG A 47 0.17 -0.84 12.97
C ARG A 47 -0.52 -1.05 11.61
N TYR A 48 -1.73 -0.52 11.42
CA TYR A 48 -2.47 -0.60 10.16
C TYR A 48 -1.85 0.22 9.04
N LEU A 49 -0.88 1.07 9.34
CA LEU A 49 -0.19 1.90 8.35
C LEU A 49 0.64 1.08 7.35
N VAL A 50 0.98 -0.18 7.66
CA VAL A 50 1.74 -1.05 6.73
C VAL A 50 0.83 -1.91 5.86
N GLY A 51 -0.37 -2.27 6.35
CA GLY A 51 -1.35 -3.06 5.58
C GLY A 51 -2.21 -2.24 4.60
N ALA A 52 -2.28 -0.92 4.79
CA ALA A 52 -3.10 -0.02 3.96
C ALA A 52 -2.52 0.24 2.55
N TRP A 53 -1.26 -0.09 2.28
CA TRP A 53 -0.60 0.22 1.00
C TRP A 53 -0.82 -0.84 -0.07
N ILE A 54 -1.09 -2.10 0.33
CA ILE A 54 -1.22 -3.23 -0.60
C ILE A 54 -2.49 -3.09 -1.45
N SER A 55 -3.57 -2.57 -0.85
CA SER A 55 -4.83 -2.30 -1.56
C SER A 55 -4.69 -1.17 -2.58
N GLY A 56 -3.86 -0.16 -2.31
CA GLY A 56 -3.61 0.95 -3.24
C GLY A 56 -2.86 0.47 -4.48
N THR A 57 -1.80 -0.34 -4.30
CA THR A 57 -1.03 -0.90 -5.41
C THR A 57 -1.87 -1.80 -6.34
N ALA A 58 -2.78 -2.61 -5.80
CA ALA A 58 -3.63 -3.47 -6.62
C ALA A 58 -4.59 -2.66 -7.52
N ALA A 59 -5.22 -1.62 -6.98
CA ALA A 59 -6.11 -0.76 -7.76
C ALA A 59 -5.37 0.01 -8.87
N THR A 60 -4.16 0.50 -8.59
CA THR A 60 -3.33 1.18 -9.61
C THR A 60 -2.92 0.21 -10.73
N LEU A 61 -2.56 -1.03 -10.41
CA LEU A 61 -2.24 -2.06 -11.42
C LEU A 61 -3.46 -2.42 -12.25
N LEU A 62 -4.63 -2.60 -11.64
CA LEU A 62 -5.87 -2.86 -12.36
C LEU A 62 -6.24 -1.71 -13.29
N LEU A 63 -6.08 -0.46 -12.85
CA LEU A 63 -6.37 0.73 -13.66
C LEU A 63 -5.36 0.88 -14.81
N PHE A 64 -4.09 0.54 -14.58
CA PHE A 64 -3.08 0.49 -15.65
C PHE A 64 -3.41 -0.59 -16.68
N LEU A 65 -3.77 -1.80 -16.26
CA LEU A 65 -4.19 -2.87 -17.17
C LEU A 65 -5.45 -2.49 -17.95
N PHE A 66 -6.45 -1.92 -17.28
CA PHE A 66 -7.71 -1.51 -17.90
C PHE A 66 -7.51 -0.38 -18.92
N ILE A 67 -6.65 0.60 -18.63
CA ILE A 67 -6.30 1.65 -19.61
C ILE A 67 -5.54 1.06 -20.79
N ASN A 68 -4.62 0.12 -20.59
CA ASN A 68 -3.91 -0.50 -21.71
C ASN A 68 -4.86 -1.33 -22.59
N ASP A 69 -5.80 -2.06 -22.00
CA ASP A 69 -6.83 -2.82 -22.72
C ASP A 69 -7.84 -1.90 -23.46
N ALA A 70 -8.20 -0.76 -22.87
CA ALA A 70 -9.10 0.21 -23.49
C ALA A 70 -8.44 1.12 -24.55
N CYS A 71 -7.17 1.50 -24.36
CA CYS A 71 -6.42 2.35 -25.31
C CYS A 71 -5.78 1.54 -26.45
N PHE A 72 -5.50 0.27 -26.21
CA PHE A 72 -5.06 -0.67 -27.23
C PHE A 72 -5.99 -1.88 -27.18
N PRO A 73 -7.20 -1.79 -27.77
CA PRO A 73 -7.99 -2.98 -27.95
C PRO A 73 -7.10 -4.03 -28.61
N PRO A 74 -7.10 -5.30 -28.16
CA PRO A 74 -6.53 -6.36 -28.97
C PRO A 74 -7.18 -6.20 -30.35
N SER A 75 -6.36 -5.92 -31.35
CA SER A 75 -6.83 -5.82 -32.73
C SER A 75 -7.74 -7.00 -32.97
N LEU A 76 -8.98 -6.72 -33.42
CA LEU A 76 -10.13 -7.59 -33.64
C LEU A 76 -9.82 -8.82 -34.52
N SER A 77 -8.87 -9.64 -34.09
CA SER A 77 -8.24 -10.74 -34.83
C SER A 77 -8.11 -11.99 -33.95
N GLU A 78 -8.54 -11.92 -32.69
CA GLU A 78 -8.40 -13.02 -31.73
C GLU A 78 -9.74 -13.68 -31.37
N ALA A 79 -10.86 -13.24 -31.98
CA ALA A 79 -12.17 -13.87 -31.79
C ALA A 79 -12.50 -14.99 -32.80
N GLU A 80 -11.65 -15.25 -33.80
CA GLU A 80 -11.96 -16.17 -34.91
C GLU A 80 -10.94 -17.28 -35.19
N THR A 81 -9.97 -17.53 -34.31
CA THR A 81 -8.98 -18.60 -34.52
C THR A 81 -8.95 -19.61 -33.36
N GLN A 82 -10.12 -20.16 -33.04
CA GLN A 82 -10.15 -21.60 -32.77
C GLN A 82 -9.90 -22.29 -34.13
N ASN A 83 -8.77 -22.99 -34.24
CA ASN A 83 -8.25 -23.71 -35.41
C ASN A 83 -7.25 -22.92 -36.26
N GLY A 84 -5.96 -23.17 -36.02
CA GLY A 84 -4.86 -22.75 -36.89
C GLY A 84 -3.87 -21.86 -36.17
N TYR A 85 -2.86 -22.49 -35.55
CA TYR A 85 -1.68 -21.79 -35.05
C TYR A 85 -0.95 -21.10 -36.21
N VAL A 86 -1.25 -19.82 -36.42
CA VAL A 86 -0.43 -18.92 -37.22
C VAL A 86 0.18 -17.92 -36.23
N TYR A 87 1.41 -18.19 -35.81
CA TYR A 87 2.24 -17.20 -35.15
C TYR A 87 2.41 -16.02 -36.10
N GLN A 88 1.74 -14.91 -35.83
CA GLN A 88 1.99 -13.64 -36.51
C GLN A 88 3.16 -12.95 -35.81
N PRO A 89 4.35 -12.80 -36.42
CA PRO A 89 5.48 -12.20 -35.77
C PRO A 89 5.43 -10.69 -36.04
N ASN A 90 5.05 -9.90 -35.05
CA ASN A 90 5.42 -8.49 -35.03
C ASN A 90 5.58 -8.03 -33.58
N GLY A 91 6.83 -8.06 -33.10
CA GLY A 91 7.18 -7.44 -31.84
C GLY A 91 8.47 -7.97 -31.22
N THR A 92 9.63 -7.61 -31.78
CA THR A 92 10.94 -7.70 -31.10
C THR A 92 11.53 -9.09 -30.83
N SER A 93 11.40 -10.06 -31.73
CA SER A 93 12.33 -11.20 -31.76
C SER A 93 13.53 -10.86 -32.64
N PHE A 94 14.70 -10.66 -32.04
CA PHE A 94 15.95 -10.67 -32.80
C PHE A 94 16.16 -12.10 -33.31
N PRO A 95 16.52 -12.28 -34.60
CA PRO A 95 16.70 -13.62 -35.15
C PRO A 95 17.79 -14.34 -34.37
N LEU A 96 17.52 -15.58 -33.98
CA LEU A 96 18.53 -16.42 -33.35
C LEU A 96 19.62 -16.73 -34.39
N PRO A 97 20.88 -16.90 -33.97
CA PRO A 97 21.95 -17.36 -34.85
C PRO A 97 21.59 -18.71 -35.46
N GLU A 98 22.01 -18.95 -36.70
CA GLU A 98 21.73 -20.20 -37.41
C GLU A 98 22.30 -21.42 -36.68
N ASN A 99 23.42 -21.25 -35.98
CA ASN A 99 24.06 -22.26 -35.13
C ASN A 99 23.57 -22.25 -33.66
N TRP A 100 22.38 -21.70 -33.38
CA TRP A 100 21.88 -21.59 -32.01
C TRP A 100 21.83 -22.92 -31.27
N GLU A 101 21.41 -24.00 -31.92
CA GLU A 101 21.33 -25.32 -31.26
C GLU A 101 22.71 -25.85 -30.85
N GLU A 102 23.72 -25.59 -31.67
CA GLU A 102 25.11 -26.04 -31.49
C GLU A 102 25.88 -25.24 -30.42
N MET A 103 25.42 -24.03 -30.10
CA MET A 103 26.07 -23.17 -29.10
C MET A 103 25.99 -23.73 -27.69
N GLN A 104 27.08 -23.58 -26.93
CA GLN A 104 27.10 -23.85 -25.50
C GLN A 104 26.24 -22.84 -24.74
N LEU A 105 25.78 -23.23 -23.54
CA LEU A 105 24.92 -22.39 -22.70
C LEU A 105 25.57 -21.03 -22.39
N LEU A 106 26.88 -21.01 -22.17
CA LEU A 106 27.63 -19.77 -21.93
C LEU A 106 27.56 -18.82 -23.15
N GLU A 107 27.73 -19.34 -24.35
CA GLU A 107 27.66 -18.58 -25.61
C GLU A 107 26.26 -18.05 -25.84
N LYS A 108 25.23 -18.87 -25.60
CA LYS A 108 23.81 -18.46 -25.63
C LYS A 108 23.53 -17.30 -24.68
N SER A 109 24.01 -17.40 -23.44
CA SER A 109 23.81 -16.34 -22.43
C SER A 109 24.53 -15.03 -22.80
N THR A 110 25.73 -15.14 -23.36
CA THR A 110 26.54 -14.00 -23.81
C THR A 110 25.86 -13.32 -25.00
N TYR A 111 25.40 -14.11 -25.98
CA TYR A 111 24.69 -13.61 -27.14
C TYR A 111 23.41 -12.87 -26.76
N LEU A 112 22.53 -13.48 -25.96
CA LEU A 112 21.28 -12.85 -25.53
C LEU A 112 21.51 -11.56 -24.73
N SER A 113 22.50 -11.59 -23.83
CA SER A 113 22.89 -10.40 -23.05
C SER A 113 23.41 -9.27 -23.95
N SER A 114 24.22 -9.59 -24.96
CA SER A 114 24.73 -8.62 -25.93
C SER A 114 23.59 -7.99 -26.75
N GLN A 115 22.66 -8.80 -27.25
CA GLN A 115 21.50 -8.35 -28.03
C GLN A 115 20.58 -7.45 -27.20
N TYR A 116 20.29 -7.86 -25.97
CA TYR A 116 19.51 -7.05 -25.03
C TYR A 116 20.15 -5.68 -24.79
N THR A 117 21.47 -5.66 -24.57
CA THR A 117 22.22 -4.42 -24.32
C THR A 117 22.21 -3.50 -25.53
N GLN A 118 22.38 -4.04 -26.74
CA GLN A 118 22.32 -3.24 -27.98
C GLN A 118 20.94 -2.66 -28.21
N HIS A 119 19.89 -3.47 -28.06
CA HIS A 119 18.52 -3.00 -28.21
C HIS A 119 18.16 -1.93 -27.18
N ARG A 120 18.59 -2.11 -25.93
CA ARG A 120 18.42 -1.11 -24.87
C ARG A 120 19.09 0.21 -25.22
N LYS A 121 20.35 0.18 -25.70
CA LYS A 121 21.07 1.39 -26.15
C LYS A 121 20.33 2.09 -27.27
N LEU A 122 19.87 1.34 -28.26
CA LEU A 122 19.16 1.90 -29.42
C LEU A 122 17.82 2.57 -29.01
N ARG A 123 17.08 1.97 -28.07
CA ARG A 123 15.88 2.59 -27.49
C ARG A 123 16.20 3.89 -26.75
N GLN A 124 17.27 3.90 -25.94
CA GLN A 124 17.71 5.10 -25.23
C GLN A 124 18.10 6.22 -26.20
N THR A 125 18.83 5.90 -27.27
CA THR A 125 19.21 6.88 -28.29
C THR A 125 17.99 7.47 -29.00
N ARG A 126 17.00 6.63 -29.37
CA ARG A 126 15.76 7.12 -29.99
C ARG A 126 14.98 8.06 -29.06
N ILE A 127 14.84 7.69 -27.78
CA ILE A 127 14.17 8.55 -26.79
C ILE A 127 14.90 9.89 -26.66
N LEU A 128 16.24 9.86 -26.60
CA LEU A 128 17.04 11.08 -26.51
C LEU A 128 16.88 11.97 -27.75
N GLN A 129 16.83 11.38 -28.94
CA GLN A 129 16.56 12.12 -30.19
C GLN A 129 15.20 12.81 -30.15
N ILE A 130 14.14 12.09 -29.76
CA ILE A 130 12.79 12.64 -29.64
C ILE A 130 12.74 13.79 -28.62
N ILE A 131 13.41 13.65 -27.47
CA ILE A 131 13.49 14.72 -26.47
C ILE A 131 14.18 15.95 -27.05
N LYS A 132 15.30 15.76 -27.77
CA LYS A 132 16.05 16.87 -28.38
C LYS A 132 15.23 17.59 -29.45
N GLU A 133 14.52 16.84 -30.30
CA GLU A 133 13.64 17.41 -31.33
C GLU A 133 12.48 18.21 -30.71
N ASN A 134 11.92 17.74 -29.60
CA ASN A 134 10.85 18.45 -28.89
C ASN A 134 11.32 19.69 -28.13
N GLN A 135 12.61 19.83 -27.78
CA GLN A 135 13.13 21.03 -27.13
C GLN A 135 13.55 22.15 -28.09
N LEU A 136 13.69 21.83 -29.39
CA LEU A 136 14.03 22.80 -30.44
C LEU A 136 12.79 23.39 -31.12
N ARG A 137 11.58 23.03 -30.66
CA ARG A 137 10.29 23.44 -31.20
C ARG A 137 9.56 24.33 -30.20
#